data_AF-A0A645G669-F1
#
_entry.id   AF-A0A645G669-F1
#
_cell.length_a   1.000
_cell.length_b   1.000
_cell.length_c   1.000
_cell.angle_alpha   90.00
_cell.angle_beta   90.00
_cell.angle_gamma   90.00
#
_symmetry.space_group_name_H-M   'P 1'
#
loop_
_entity.id
_entity.type
_entity.pdbx_description
1 polymer ?
#
loop_
_entity_poly.entity_id
_entity_poly.type
_entity_poly.pdbx_seq_one_letter_code
_entity_poly.pdbx_strand_id
1 'polypeptide(L)' 'MKSVKMSDIVSVIDGDEIIWQCPLGLTGCNGENPCPVHDQFTVVRTKLTAMLESTTVYSMATELKSNIQILLR' A
#
# COMPACT_ATOMS: atom_id res chain seq x y z
N MET A 1 -14.19 -0.93 13.58
CA MET A 1 -12.73 -0.72 13.48
C MET A 1 -11.92 -2.01 13.35
N LYS A 2 -12.29 -3.14 13.98
CA LYS A 2 -11.53 -4.40 13.86
C LYS A 2 -11.49 -5.01 12.44
N SER A 3 -12.36 -4.57 11.54
CA SER A 3 -12.43 -5.03 10.15
C SER A 3 -11.93 -4.00 9.12
N VAL A 4 -11.63 -2.76 9.54
CA VAL A 4 -11.17 -1.71 8.61
C VAL A 4 -9.69 -1.93 8.37
N LYS A 5 -9.32 -2.14 7.12
CA LYS A 5 -7.95 -2.37 6.66
C LYS A 5 -7.23 -1.06 6.38
N MET A 6 -5.91 -1.09 6.35
CA MET A 6 -5.11 0.06 5.94
C MET A 6 -5.36 0.41 4.47
N SER A 7 -5.61 -0.59 3.62
CA SER A 7 -6.03 -0.39 2.23
C SER A 7 -7.30 0.45 2.09
N ASP A 8 -8.26 0.28 3.01
CA ASP A 8 -9.52 1.05 2.98
C ASP A 8 -9.26 2.54 3.24
N ILE A 9 -8.30 2.85 4.10
CA ILE A 9 -7.90 4.23 4.40
C ILE A 9 -7.17 4.86 3.21
N VAL A 10 -6.22 4.13 2.61
CA VAL A 10 -5.47 4.60 1.44
C VAL A 10 -6.42 4.89 0.27
N SER A 11 -7.36 3.98 -0.01
CA SER A 11 -8.34 4.16 -1.08
C SER A 11 -9.17 5.44 -0.91
N VAL A 12 -9.56 5.78 0.32
CA VAL A 12 -10.36 6.99 0.59
C VAL A 12 -9.55 8.28 0.55
N ILE A 13 -8.26 8.24 0.92
CA ILE A 13 -7.41 9.44 1.03
C ILE A 13 -6.60 9.68 -0.25
N ASP A 14 -5.85 8.68 -0.70
CA ASP A 14 -4.91 8.75 -1.81
C ASP A 14 -5.50 8.20 -3.13
N GLY A 15 -6.65 7.52 -3.04
CA GLY A 15 -7.24 6.80 -4.15
C GLY A 15 -6.53 5.48 -4.43
N ASP A 16 -7.02 4.75 -5.42
CA ASP A 16 -6.48 3.43 -5.75
C ASP A 16 -5.27 3.51 -6.70
N GLU A 17 -4.78 4.70 -7.03
CA GLU A 17 -3.71 4.90 -8.01
C GLU A 17 -2.39 4.27 -7.55
N ILE A 18 -2.10 4.31 -6.23
CA ILE A 18 -0.95 3.64 -5.63
C ILE A 18 -0.97 2.12 -5.89
N ILE A 19 -2.16 1.52 -6.02
CA ILE A 19 -2.34 0.08 -6.15
C ILE A 19 -2.44 -0.32 -7.63
N TRP A 20 -2.96 0.54 -8.51
CA TRP A 20 -3.27 0.14 -9.89
C TRP A 20 -2.46 0.83 -10.98
N GLN A 21 -1.81 1.98 -10.70
CA GLN A 21 -1.12 2.74 -11.73
C GLN A 21 0.38 2.46 -11.83
N CYS A 22 0.95 2.84 -12.97
CA CYS A 22 2.39 2.87 -13.17
C CYS A 22 3.01 3.92 -12.24
N PRO A 23 4.08 3.60 -11.49
CA PRO A 23 4.71 4.53 -10.55
C PRO A 23 5.36 5.74 -11.24
N LEU A 24 5.59 5.64 -12.56
CA LEU A 24 6.13 6.71 -13.39
C LEU A 24 5.04 7.53 -14.09
N GLY A 25 3.76 7.23 -13.86
CA GLY A 25 2.63 7.92 -14.50
C GLY A 25 2.45 7.60 -15.99
N LEU A 26 3.06 6.51 -16.49
CA LEU A 26 2.92 6.11 -17.89
C LEU A 26 1.55 5.45 -18.11
N THR A 27 0.62 6.19 -18.73
CA THR A 27 -0.78 5.78 -18.95
C THR A 27 -0.93 4.52 -19.79
N GLY A 28 0.02 4.24 -20.69
CA GLY A 28 0.04 3.03 -21.52
C GLY A 28 0.69 1.80 -20.85
N CYS A 29 1.28 1.92 -19.67
CA CYS A 29 2.00 0.83 -19.04
C CYS A 29 1.05 -0.22 -18.46
N ASN A 30 1.15 -1.45 -18.92
CA ASN A 30 0.41 -2.61 -18.42
C ASN A 30 1.17 -3.91 -18.69
N GLY A 31 0.56 -5.08 -18.42
CA GLY A 31 1.21 -6.37 -18.63
C GLY A 31 1.50 -6.71 -20.10
N GLU A 32 0.79 -6.08 -21.05
CA GLU A 32 1.04 -6.23 -22.49
C GLU A 32 2.05 -5.19 -23.01
N ASN A 33 2.15 -4.04 -22.34
CA ASN A 33 3.03 -2.92 -22.67
C ASN A 33 3.90 -2.56 -21.45
N PRO A 34 4.86 -3.41 -21.06
CA PRO A 34 5.65 -3.18 -19.86
C PRO A 34 6.60 -1.99 -20.04
N CYS A 35 6.59 -1.06 -19.08
CA CYS A 35 7.63 -0.04 -18.99
C CYS A 35 8.97 -0.65 -18.47
N PRO A 36 10.11 0.06 -18.58
CA PRO A 36 11.42 -0.47 -18.18
C PRO A 36 11.54 -0.96 -16.73
N VAL A 37 10.65 -0.50 -15.84
CA VAL A 37 10.62 -0.88 -14.41
C VAL A 37 9.42 -1.76 -14.05
N HIS A 38 8.64 -2.23 -15.03
CA HIS A 38 7.34 -2.88 -14.81
C HIS A 38 7.42 -4.09 -13.88
N ASP A 39 8.34 -5.00 -14.16
CA ASP A 39 8.43 -6.26 -13.40
C ASP A 39 8.94 -6.03 -11.98
N GLN A 40 9.96 -5.17 -11.85
CA GLN A 40 10.53 -4.82 -10.55
C GLN A 40 9.47 -4.14 -9.67
N PHE A 41 8.72 -3.19 -10.23
CA PHE A 41 7.68 -2.51 -9.49
C PHE A 41 6.47 -3.40 -9.21
N THR A 42 6.12 -4.33 -10.10
CA THR A 42 5.04 -5.29 -9.84
C THR A 42 5.31 -6.11 -8.58
N VAL A 43 6.56 -6.52 -8.33
CA VAL A 43 6.93 -7.21 -7.09
C VAL A 43 6.77 -6.32 -5.86
N VAL A 44 7.21 -5.06 -5.94
CA VAL A 44 7.08 -4.08 -4.84
C VAL A 44 5.61 -3.80 -4.55
N ARG A 45 4.82 -3.53 -5.58
CA ARG A 45 3.38 -3.27 -5.52
C ARG A 45 2.63 -4.41 -4.87
N THR A 46 2.86 -5.65 -5.30
CA THR A 46 2.21 -6.83 -4.70
C THR A 46 2.50 -6.95 -3.21
N LYS A 47 3.75 -6.70 -2.78
CA LYS A 47 4.11 -6.74 -1.36
C LYS A 47 3.46 -5.60 -0.56
N LEU A 48 3.44 -4.39 -1.12
CA LEU A 48 2.79 -3.23 -0.50
C LEU A 48 1.29 -3.47 -0.34
N THR A 49 0.60 -3.91 -1.40
CA THR A 49 -0.82 -4.24 -1.36
C THR A 49 -1.12 -5.31 -0.33
N ALA A 50 -0.35 -6.41 -0.30
CA ALA A 50 -0.53 -7.46 0.70
C ALA A 50 -0.37 -6.95 2.14
N MET A 51 0.60 -6.07 2.40
CA MET A 51 0.78 -5.46 3.73
C MET A 51 -0.44 -4.61 4.11
N LEU A 52 -0.93 -3.75 3.20
CA LEU A 52 -2.07 -2.87 3.46
C LEU A 52 -3.38 -3.65 3.64
N GLU A 53 -3.59 -4.73 2.88
CA GLU A 53 -4.79 -5.55 2.94
C GLU A 53 -4.82 -6.55 4.10
N SER A 54 -3.66 -6.90 4.65
CA SER A 54 -3.55 -7.80 5.82
C SER A 54 -3.48 -7.04 7.14
N THR A 55 -3.23 -5.72 7.12
CA THR A 55 -3.14 -4.89 8.33
C THR A 55 -4.46 -4.16 8.58
N THR A 56 -5.01 -4.29 9.78
CA THR A 56 -6.18 -3.51 10.20
C THR A 56 -5.75 -2.25 10.93
N VAL A 57 -6.58 -1.20 10.89
CA VAL A 57 -6.36 0.02 11.68
C VAL A 57 -6.26 -0.31 13.18
N TYR A 58 -7.05 -1.27 13.64
CA TYR A 58 -7.04 -1.73 15.03
C TYR A 58 -5.72 -2.42 15.41
N SER A 59 -5.24 -3.37 14.60
CA SER A 59 -3.98 -4.07 14.87
C SER A 59 -2.80 -3.11 14.87
N MET A 60 -2.73 -2.23 13.87
CA MET A 60 -1.69 -1.20 13.79
C MET A 60 -1.70 -0.28 15.01
N ALA A 61 -2.87 0.23 15.43
CA ALA A 61 -2.97 1.10 16.60
C ALA A 61 -2.57 0.37 17.90
N THR A 62 -2.85 -0.93 18.00
CA THR A 62 -2.50 -1.76 19.16
C THR A 62 -0.98 -1.97 19.24
N GLU A 63 -0.33 -2.30 18.12
CA GLU A 63 1.14 -2.45 18.02
C GLU A 63 1.87 -1.14 18.26
N LEU A 64 1.31 -0.03 17.76
CA LEU A 64 1.85 1.30 18.01
C LEU A 64 1.82 1.60 19.51
N LYS A 65 0.70 1.38 20.18
CA LYS A 65 0.55 1.63 21.63
C LYS A 65 1.60 0.90 22.46
N SER A 66 2.02 -0.31 22.07
CA SER A 66 3.06 -1.05 22.82
C SER A 66 4.47 -0.47 22.67
N ASN A 67 4.76 0.25 21.57
CA ASN A 67 6.11 0.70 21.24
C ASN A 67 6.21 2.22 21.02
N ILE A 68 5.15 2.97 21.35
CA ILE A 68 5.03 4.39 21.00
C ILE A 68 6.17 5.23 21.58
N GLN A 69 6.66 4.89 22.78
CA GLN A 69 7.77 5.60 23.42
C GLN A 69 9.11 5.49 22.67
N ILE A 70 9.29 4.47 21.83
CA ILE A 70 10.48 4.28 21.00
C ILE A 70 10.37 5.05 19.68
N LEU A 71 9.14 5.22 19.18
CA LEU A 71 8.85 5.82 17.88
C LEU A 71 8.59 7.33 17.96
N LEU A 72 8.31 7.87 19.14
CA LEU A 72 8.25 9.30 19.39
C LEU A 72 9.68 9.89 19.35
N ARG A 73 9.88 10.84 18.43
CA ARG A 73 11.14 11.57 18.25
C ARG A 73 11.35 12.61 19.34
#